data_AF-X1L8Z1-F1
#
_entry.id   AF-X1L8Z1-F1
#
_cell.length_a   1.000
_cell.length_b   1.000
_cell.length_c   1.000
_cell.angle_alpha   90.00
_cell.angle_beta   90.00
_cell.angle_gamma   90.00
#
_symmetry.space_group_name_H-M   'P 1'
#
loop_
_entity.id
_entity.type
_entity.pdbx_description
1 polymer ?
#
loop_
_entity_poly.entity_id
_entity_poly.type
_entity_poly.pdbx_seq_one_letter_code
_entity_poly.pdbx_strand_id
1 'polypeptide(L)' 'MWNMDIIITSIKTQCSAGEAKDVTVKGGYAYVAYGADGLKLLDISDLSRITRADAIDTYNELNQVAIFGDYLYAIDSG' A
#
# COMPACT_ATOMS: atom_id res chain seq x y z
N MET A 1 -17.96 19.53 -17.77
CA MET A 1 -18.27 18.20 -17.20
C MET A 1 -17.22 17.96 -16.13
N TRP A 2 -17.62 17.98 -14.86
CA TRP A 2 -16.71 17.74 -13.75
C TRP A 2 -16.41 16.25 -13.69
N ASN A 3 -15.14 15.87 -13.84
CA ASN A 3 -14.71 14.49 -13.74
C ASN A 3 -14.45 14.19 -12.25
N MET A 4 -15.53 13.85 -11.55
CA MET A 4 -15.46 13.05 -10.31
C MET A 4 -15.46 11.59 -10.82
N ASP A 5 -14.56 10.71 -10.41
CA ASP A 5 -14.56 10.17 -9.06
C ASP A 5 -13.16 9.78 -8.59
N ILE A 6 -12.78 10.34 -7.44
CA ILE A 6 -11.85 9.71 -6.51
C ILE A 6 -12.48 8.39 -6.08
N ILE A 7 -11.88 7.26 -6.44
CA ILE A 7 -12.25 5.98 -5.86
C ILE A 7 -11.25 5.68 -4.73
N ILE A 8 -11.61 6.14 -3.52
CA ILE A 8 -11.17 5.50 -2.28
C ILE A 8 -11.89 4.15 -2.24
N THR A 9 -11.33 3.13 -2.89
CA THR A 9 -11.76 1.77 -2.60
C THR A 9 -11.09 1.40 -1.29
N SER A 10 -11.84 1.45 -0.21
CA SER A 10 -11.64 0.50 0.88
C SER A 10 -11.72 -0.88 0.22
N ILE A 11 -10.58 -1.41 -0.20
CA ILE A 11 -10.46 -2.80 -0.59
C ILE A 11 -10.78 -3.52 0.71
N LYS A 12 -11.93 -4.19 0.73
CA LYS A 12 -12.36 -5.01 1.85
C LYS A 12 -11.39 -6.19 1.94
N THR A 13 -10.21 -5.91 2.48
CA THR A 13 -9.21 -6.89 2.82
C THR A 13 -9.83 -7.67 3.97
N GLN A 14 -10.06 -8.96 3.74
CA GLN A 14 -10.32 -9.86 4.84
C GLN A 14 -8.99 -9.99 5.58
N CYS A 15 -8.71 -9.05 6.47
CA CYS A 15 -7.51 -9.10 7.29
C CYS A 15 -7.93 -9.26 8.74
N SER A 16 -7.57 -10.40 9.30
CA SER A 16 -7.32 -10.53 10.72
C SER A 16 -6.14 -9.61 11.08
N ALA A 17 -6.42 -8.50 11.76
CA ALA A 17 -5.52 -7.74 12.64
C ALA A 17 -4.60 -6.60 12.10
N GLY A 18 -4.57 -6.27 10.80
CA GLY A 18 -3.76 -5.13 10.30
C GLY A 18 -4.57 -3.97 9.71
N GLU A 19 -4.22 -2.72 10.03
CA GLU A 19 -4.76 -1.50 9.41
C GLU A 19 -3.74 -0.92 8.42
N ALA A 20 -4.20 -0.48 7.24
CA ALA A 20 -3.37 0.31 6.34
C ALA A 20 -3.09 1.70 6.95
N LYS A 21 -1.81 2.04 7.15
CA LYS A 21 -1.37 3.28 7.80
C LYS A 21 -0.97 4.36 6.80
N ASP A 22 -0.36 3.97 5.69
CA ASP A 22 0.10 4.89 4.64
C ASP A 22 0.22 4.18 3.28
N VAL A 23 0.20 4.95 2.20
CA VAL A 23 0.34 4.45 0.83
C VAL A 23 1.12 5.40 -0.07
N THR A 24 2.02 4.84 -0.88
CA THR A 24 2.68 5.56 -1.97
C THR A 24 2.59 4.78 -3.28
N VAL A 25 2.69 5.47 -4.42
CA VAL A 25 2.44 4.89 -5.75
C VAL A 25 3.57 5.26 -6.71
N LYS A 26 4.10 4.26 -7.43
CA LYS A 26 5.04 4.46 -8.54
C LYS A 26 4.87 3.37 -9.59
N GLY A 27 4.86 3.76 -10.86
CA GLY A 27 4.97 2.82 -11.99
C GLY A 27 3.84 1.79 -12.09
N GLY A 28 2.63 2.10 -11.63
CA GLY A 28 1.50 1.16 -11.63
C GLY A 28 1.48 0.21 -10.43
N TYR A 29 2.26 0.50 -9.38
CA TYR A 29 2.25 -0.21 -8.12
C TYR A 29 1.89 0.69 -6.95
N ALA A 30 1.11 0.17 -6.01
CA ALA A 30 0.89 0.78 -4.70
C ALA A 30 1.67 0.03 -3.62
N TYR A 31 2.37 0.77 -2.78
CA TYR A 31 3.16 0.31 -1.66
C TYR A 31 2.43 0.75 -0.39
N VAL A 32 1.96 -0.19 0.41
CA VAL A 32 1.06 0.07 1.54
C VAL A 32 1.73 -0.36 2.83
N ALA A 33 1.94 0.60 3.74
CA ALA A 33 2.26 0.29 5.13
C ALA A 33 1.01 -0.31 5.79
N TYR A 34 1.10 -1.56 6.25
CA TYR A 34 -0.04 -2.33 6.72
C TYR A 34 0.16 -2.83 8.15
N GLY A 35 0.50 -1.91 9.06
CA GLY A 35 0.63 -2.20 10.48
C GLY A 35 1.61 -3.36 10.73
N ALA A 36 1.19 -4.33 11.54
CA ALA A 36 1.96 -5.53 11.88
C ALA A 36 2.19 -6.51 10.72
N ASP A 37 1.43 -6.42 9.61
CA ASP A 37 1.70 -7.23 8.41
C ASP A 37 2.85 -6.65 7.57
N GLY A 38 3.41 -5.51 7.98
CA GLY A 38 4.51 -4.86 7.28
C GLY A 38 4.09 -4.20 5.97
N LEU A 39 4.82 -4.46 4.88
CA LEU A 39 4.64 -3.75 3.61
C LEU A 39 3.91 -4.63 2.58
N LYS A 40 2.78 -4.14 2.05
CA LYS A 40 2.07 -4.78 0.94
C LYS A 40 2.37 -4.09 -0.38
N LEU A 41 2.69 -4.87 -1.41
CA LEU A 41 2.86 -4.39 -2.78
C LEU A 41 1.67 -4.85 -3.64
N LEU A 42 0.95 -3.89 -4.19
CA LEU A 42 -0.21 -4.13 -5.04
C LEU A 42 0.12 -3.69 -6.47
N ASP A 43 -0.11 -4.58 -7.44
CA ASP A 43 -0.19 -4.21 -8.85
C ASP A 43 -1.55 -3.55 -9.08
N ILE A 44 -1.49 -2.27 -9.49
CA ILE A 44 -2.63 -1.42 -9.80
C ILE A 44 -2.61 -0.97 -11.27
N SER A 45 -1.86 -1.67 -12.14
CA SER A 45 -1.80 -1.39 -13.58
C SER A 45 -3.16 -1.52 -14.27
N ASP A 46 -4.03 -2.38 -13.71
CA ASP A 46 -5.44 -2.50 -14.09
C ASP A 46 -6.32 -2.28 -12.85
N LEU A 47 -6.96 -1.11 -12.76
CA LEU A 47 -7.83 -0.74 -11.64
C LEU A 47 -9.10 -1.58 -11.55
N SER A 48 -9.49 -2.28 -12.63
CA SER A 48 -10.60 -3.24 -12.60
C SER A 48 -10.19 -4.57 -11.96
N ARG A 49 -8.89 -4.81 -11.81
CA ARG A 49 -8.31 -6.06 -11.29
C ARG A 49 -7.00 -5.82 -10.54
N ILE A 50 -7.11 -5.24 -9.36
CA ILE A 50 -5.98 -5.07 -8.44
C ILE A 50 -5.52 -6.45 -7.94
N THR A 51 -4.21 -6.72 -7.99
CA THR A 51 -3.63 -7.97 -7.47
C THR A 51 -2.47 -7.70 -6.52
N ARG A 52 -2.26 -8.57 -5.53
CA ARG A 52 -1.07 -8.50 -4.68
C ARG A 52 0.11 -9.01 -5.50
N ALA A 53 1.07 -8.12 -5.79
CA ALA A 53 2.27 -8.49 -6.50
C ALA A 53 3.26 -9.17 -5.53
N ASP A 54 3.35 -8.68 -4.28
CA ASP A 54 4.18 -9.27 -3.24
C ASP A 54 3.76 -8.79 -1.83
N ALA A 55 4.27 -9.40 -0.76
CA ALA A 55 4.47 -8.63 0.48
C ALA A 55 5.81 -8.97 1.11
N ILE A 56 6.37 -7.92 1.71
CA ILE A 56 7.58 -8.03 2.49
C ILE A 56 7.10 -7.98 3.94
N ASP A 57 7.12 -9.15 4.57
CA ASP A 57 6.90 -9.26 6.01
C ASP A 57 8.05 -8.52 6.70
N THR A 58 7.75 -7.35 7.24
CA THR A 58 8.69 -6.62 8.09
C THR A 58 8.42 -7.04 9.53
N TYR A 59 9.47 -7.36 10.28
CA TYR A 59 9.34 -7.81 11.68
C TYR A 59 8.74 -6.75 12.63
N ASN A 60 8.59 -5.50 12.15
CA ASN A 60 8.06 -4.36 12.91
C ASN A 60 6.86 -3.74 12.19
N GLU A 61 6.01 -3.08 12.99
CA GLU A 61 4.87 -2.31 12.52
C GLU A 61 5.33 -1.11 11.66
N LEU A 62 4.88 -1.06 10.41
CA LEU A 62 5.15 0.07 9.52
C LEU A 62 4.03 1.10 9.57
N ASN A 63 4.41 2.36 9.72
CA ASN A 63 3.46 3.48 9.75
C ASN A 63 3.55 4.39 8.52
N GLN A 64 4.73 4.52 7.93
CA GLN A 64 4.98 5.47 6.85
C GLN A 64 5.81 4.85 5.73
N VAL A 65 5.45 5.20 4.49
CA VAL A 65 6.19 4.84 3.28
C VAL A 65 6.42 6.05 2.38
N ALA A 66 7.62 6.17 1.83
CA ALA A 66 7.98 7.25 0.91
C ALA A 66 8.88 6.74 -0.21
N ILE A 67 8.73 7.28 -1.41
CA ILE A 67 9.61 6.97 -2.54
C ILE A 67 10.54 8.16 -2.80
N PHE A 68 11.84 7.89 -2.90
CA PHE A 68 12.83 8.85 -3.35
C PHE A 68 13.75 8.19 -4.40
N GLY A 69 13.70 8.72 -5.62
CA GLY A 69 14.34 8.08 -6.77
C GLY A 69 13.78 6.68 -7.01
N ASP A 70 14.65 5.68 -7.01
CA ASP A 70 14.30 4.27 -7.20
C ASP A 70 14.16 3.49 -5.89
N TYR A 71 14.24 4.18 -4.75
CA TYR A 71 14.17 3.56 -3.44
C TYR A 71 12.83 3.84 -2.76
N LEU A 72 12.28 2.80 -2.14
CA LEU A 72 11.18 2.89 -1.18
C LEU A 72 11.78 2.91 0.22
N TYR A 73 11.41 3.92 0.98
CA TYR A 73 11.70 4.06 2.40
C TYR A 73 10.46 3.68 3.18
N ALA A 74 10.62 2.82 4.16
CA ALA A 74 9.58 2.45 5.10
C ALA A 74 10.11 2.70 6.51
N ILE A 75 9.29 3.31 7.36
CA ILE A 75 9.67 3.66 8.73
C ILE A 75 8.72 2.95 9.69
N ASP A 76 9.30 2.23 10.65
CA ASP A 76 8.54 1.61 11.73
C ASP A 76 8.20 2.62 12.84
N SER A 77 7.33 2.25 13.77
CA SER A 77 6.91 3.14 14.87
C SER A 77 8.00 3.50 15.87
N GLY A 78 9.12 2.76 15.94
CA GLY A 78 10.04 2.81 17.08
C GLY A 78 9.44 2.25 18.38
#